data_AF-A0A7V8A817-F1
#
_entry.id   AF-A0A7V8A817-F1
#
_cell.length_a   1.000
_cell.length_b   1.000
_cell.length_c   1.000
_cell.angle_alpha   90.00
_cell.angle_beta   90.00
_cell.angle_gamma   90.00
#
_symmetry.space_group_name_H-M   'P 1'
#
loop_
_entity.id
_entity.type
_entity.pdbx_description
1 polymer ?
#
loop_
_entity_poly.entity_id
_entity_poly.type
_entity_poly.pdbx_seq_one_letter_code
_entity_poly.pdbx_strand_id
1 'polypeptide(L)'
;GDLAVADKIHTLLTKAEEPLFIFVITMENHGPLHLEQAHPDAAAKYFKTPPEQGCEDLTVYLQHLQNADLMIKQLKDSLLAQSRAGLLCWYGDHVPIMEKVYQRFGEPDGLTEYFIWRTDSSQPKQETLSINQLAVKLLNFAKLL
;
A
#
# COMPACT_ATOMS: atom_id res chain seq x y z
N GLY A 1 11.69 -0.95 -6.83
CA GLY A 1 10.26 -1.00 -6.52
C GLY A 1 10.04 -1.50 -5.11
N ASP A 2 8.79 -1.51 -4.70
CA ASP A 2 8.26 -1.82 -3.37
C ASP A 2 8.71 -3.19 -2.85
N LEU A 3 8.85 -4.19 -3.73
CA LEU A 3 9.38 -5.52 -3.34
C LEU A 3 10.79 -5.48 -2.74
N ALA A 4 11.67 -4.60 -3.24
CA ALA A 4 13.01 -4.45 -2.67
C ALA A 4 12.96 -3.89 -1.23
N VAL A 5 11.94 -3.09 -0.92
CA VAL A 5 11.68 -2.59 0.43
C VAL A 5 11.19 -3.73 1.31
N ALA A 6 10.29 -4.58 0.81
CA ALA A 6 9.83 -5.78 1.49
C ALA A 6 10.98 -6.75 1.81
N ASP A 7 11.90 -6.99 0.87
CA ASP A 7 13.10 -7.81 1.06
C ASP A 7 14.00 -7.27 2.18
N LYS A 8 14.17 -5.95 2.21
CA LYS A 8 14.94 -5.30 3.28
C LYS A 8 14.28 -5.47 4.63
N ILE A 9 12.96 -5.28 4.72
CA ILE A 9 12.19 -5.48 5.95
C ILE A 9 12.28 -6.94 6.41
N HIS A 10 12.12 -7.90 5.51
CA HIS A 10 12.29 -9.32 5.81
C HIS A 10 13.66 -9.62 6.44
N THR A 11 14.72 -9.07 5.85
CA THR A 11 16.09 -9.22 6.36
C THR A 11 16.26 -8.62 7.76
N LEU A 12 15.56 -7.52 8.08
CA LEU A 12 15.58 -6.92 9.42
C LEU A 12 14.79 -7.78 10.42
N LEU A 13 13.60 -8.25 10.04
CA LEU A 13 12.75 -9.08 10.89
C LEU A 13 13.44 -10.38 11.30
N THR A 14 14.09 -11.06 10.35
CA THR A 14 14.83 -12.32 10.59
C THR A 14 16.02 -12.19 11.53
N LYS A 15 16.59 -10.99 11.66
CA LYS A 15 17.74 -10.70 12.53
C LYS A 15 17.35 -10.08 13.87
N ALA A 16 16.09 -9.69 14.04
CA ALA A 16 15.65 -8.96 15.22
C ALA A 16 15.43 -9.91 16.41
N GLU A 17 16.21 -9.74 17.47
CA GLU A 17 16.04 -10.50 18.73
C GLU A 17 15.09 -9.79 19.70
N GLU A 18 15.00 -8.46 19.61
CA GLU A 18 14.15 -7.59 20.44
C GLU A 18 12.95 -7.06 19.64
N PRO A 19 11.91 -6.48 20.30
CA PRO A 19 10.81 -5.81 19.59
C PRO A 19 11.34 -4.75 18.63
N LEU A 20 10.89 -4.80 17.37
CA LEU A 20 11.36 -3.91 16.30
C LEU A 20 10.20 -3.09 15.75
N PHE A 21 10.37 -1.77 15.72
CA PHE A 21 9.49 -0.86 14.99
C PHE A 21 10.17 -0.43 13.69
N ILE A 22 9.45 -0.56 12.56
CA ILE A 22 9.91 -0.12 11.25
C ILE A 22 8.87 0.84 10.69
N PHE A 23 9.32 2.05 10.35
CA PHE A 23 8.53 3.02 9.60
C PHE A 23 9.10 3.14 8.19
N VAL A 24 8.24 2.99 7.18
CA VAL A 24 8.62 2.94 5.77
C VAL A 24 7.74 3.90 4.98
N ILE A 25 8.38 4.65 4.08
CA ILE A 25 7.72 5.45 3.05
C ILE A 25 8.08 4.81 1.72
N THR A 26 7.08 4.30 1.01
CA THR A 26 7.27 3.78 -0.36
C THR A 26 7.22 4.93 -1.35
N MET A 27 7.82 4.74 -2.53
CA MET A 27 7.91 5.78 -3.56
C MET A 27 7.45 5.28 -4.93
N GLU A 28 7.21 3.98 -5.10
CA GLU A 28 6.98 3.42 -6.43
C GLU A 28 5.75 4.01 -7.12
N ASN A 29 4.67 4.28 -6.39
CA ASN A 29 3.44 4.82 -6.96
C ASN A 29 3.34 6.36 -6.91
N HIS A 30 4.41 7.06 -6.53
CA HIS A 30 4.40 8.52 -6.36
C HIS A 30 4.44 9.28 -7.71
N GLY A 31 4.89 8.62 -8.78
CA GLY A 31 5.01 9.22 -10.11
C GLY A 31 6.25 10.11 -10.28
N PRO A 32 6.34 10.89 -11.38
CA PRO A 32 5.25 11.21 -12.31
C PRO A 32 4.87 10.04 -13.25
N LEU A 33 3.62 9.60 -13.16
CA LEU A 33 3.11 8.43 -13.91
C LEU A 33 3.14 8.64 -15.44
N HIS A 34 2.97 9.88 -15.90
CA HIS A 34 2.96 10.25 -17.32
C HIS A 34 4.34 10.11 -18.01
N LEU A 35 5.42 9.93 -17.25
CA LEU A 35 6.76 9.65 -17.80
C LEU A 35 7.02 8.15 -17.96
N GLU A 36 6.13 7.31 -17.45
CA GLU A 36 6.27 5.87 -17.47
C GLU A 36 5.39 5.25 -18.54
N GLN A 37 5.78 4.05 -18.98
CA GLN A 37 4.97 3.24 -19.88
C GLN A 37 4.58 1.98 -19.14
N ALA A 38 3.26 1.74 -19.08
CA ALA A 38 2.76 0.49 -18.57
C ALA A 38 3.24 -0.68 -19.45
N HIS A 39 3.29 -1.87 -18.85
CA HIS A 39 3.54 -3.09 -19.60
C HIS A 39 2.50 -3.24 -20.74
N PRO A 40 2.88 -3.72 -21.94
CA PRO A 40 1.95 -3.83 -23.07
C PRO A 40 0.64 -4.59 -22.74
N ASP A 41 0.73 -5.60 -21.88
CA ASP A 41 -0.42 -6.41 -21.46
C ASP A 41 -1.24 -5.82 -20.30
N ALA A 42 -0.79 -4.70 -19.70
CA ALA A 42 -1.41 -4.12 -18.51
C ALA A 42 -2.87 -3.70 -18.76
N ALA A 43 -3.15 -3.12 -19.93
CA ALA A 43 -4.50 -2.68 -20.26
C ALA A 43 -5.49 -3.87 -20.31
N ALA A 44 -5.09 -4.98 -20.93
CA ALA A 44 -5.92 -6.19 -21.00
C ALA A 44 -6.09 -6.86 -19.62
N LYS A 45 -5.10 -6.68 -18.73
CA LYS A 45 -5.12 -7.23 -17.38
C LYS A 45 -6.03 -6.45 -16.43
N TYR A 46 -6.02 -5.13 -16.51
CA TYR A 46 -6.66 -4.27 -15.50
C TYR A 46 -8.04 -3.75 -15.91
N PHE A 47 -8.35 -3.73 -17.21
CA PHE A 47 -9.61 -3.18 -17.69
C PHE A 47 -10.46 -4.22 -18.41
N LYS A 48 -11.78 -4.16 -18.20
CA LYS A 48 -12.76 -4.93 -19.01
C LYS A 48 -12.90 -4.37 -20.43
N THR A 49 -12.65 -3.07 -20.58
CA THR A 49 -12.69 -2.34 -21.85
C THR A 49 -11.47 -1.44 -21.86
N PRO A 50 -10.71 -1.36 -22.97
CA PRO A 50 -9.50 -0.54 -23.02
C PRO A 50 -9.75 0.90 -22.52
N PRO A 51 -8.83 1.49 -21.75
CA PRO A 51 -8.97 2.85 -21.27
C PRO A 51 -9.05 3.83 -22.45
N GLU A 52 -9.82 4.91 -22.28
CA GLU A 52 -9.90 5.98 -23.27
C GLU A 52 -8.53 6.66 -23.44
N GLN A 53 -8.30 7.26 -24.61
CA GLN A 53 -7.11 8.06 -24.86
C GLN A 53 -6.98 9.18 -23.80
N GLY A 54 -5.78 9.37 -23.25
CA GLY A 54 -5.54 10.32 -22.16
C GLY A 54 -5.69 9.72 -20.76
N CYS A 55 -6.03 8.44 -20.64
CA CYS A 55 -6.09 7.70 -19.37
C CYS A 55 -4.93 6.70 -19.19
N GLU A 56 -3.80 6.92 -19.88
CA GLU A 56 -2.63 6.05 -19.81
C GLU A 56 -2.05 6.00 -18.39
N ASP A 57 -2.05 7.14 -17.68
CA ASP A 57 -1.59 7.27 -16.29
C ASP A 57 -2.34 6.31 -15.34
N LEU A 58 -3.63 6.06 -15.60
CA LEU A 58 -4.43 5.10 -14.81
C LEU A 58 -3.91 3.67 -14.99
N THR A 59 -3.44 3.31 -16.19
CA THR A 59 -2.88 1.98 -16.45
C THR A 59 -1.57 1.78 -15.71
N VAL A 60 -0.71 2.82 -15.70
CA VAL A 60 0.54 2.85 -14.94
C VAL A 60 0.26 2.77 -13.44
N TYR A 61 -0.67 3.57 -12.93
CA TYR A 61 -1.10 3.54 -11.53
C TYR A 61 -1.56 2.15 -11.10
N LEU A 62 -2.41 1.47 -11.90
CA LEU A 62 -2.91 0.13 -11.58
C LEU A 62 -1.79 -0.92 -11.58
N GLN A 63 -0.75 -0.74 -12.40
CA GLN A 63 0.44 -1.58 -12.37
C GLN A 63 1.21 -1.43 -11.04
N HIS A 64 1.46 -0.20 -10.59
CA HIS A 64 2.14 0.02 -9.31
C HIS A 64 1.26 -0.37 -8.12
N LEU A 65 -0.06 -0.20 -8.21
CA LEU A 65 -0.99 -0.67 -7.19
C LEU A 65 -0.91 -2.20 -7.01
N GLN A 66 -0.74 -2.95 -8.10
CA GLN A 66 -0.46 -4.37 -8.00
C GLN A 66 0.89 -4.67 -7.33
N ASN A 67 1.94 -3.88 -7.60
CA ASN A 67 3.24 -4.08 -6.95
C ASN A 67 3.17 -3.79 -5.44
N ALA A 68 2.39 -2.79 -5.03
CA ALA A 68 2.07 -2.53 -3.63
C ALA A 68 1.32 -3.69 -2.97
N ASP A 69 0.34 -4.30 -3.66
CA ASP A 69 -0.36 -5.51 -3.17
C ASP A 69 0.60 -6.70 -2.98
N LEU A 70 1.52 -6.91 -3.93
CA LEU A 70 2.56 -7.93 -3.79
C LEU A 70 3.50 -7.65 -2.60
N MET A 71 3.88 -6.39 -2.37
CA MET A 71 4.62 -6.00 -1.16
C MET A 71 3.83 -6.28 0.11
N ILE A 72 2.55 -5.91 0.17
CA ILE A 72 1.68 -6.20 1.33
C ILE A 72 1.66 -7.71 1.61
N LYS A 73 1.49 -8.53 0.58
CA LYS A 73 1.53 -9.99 0.72
C LYS A 73 2.86 -10.45 1.30
N GLN A 74 3.99 -10.01 0.76
CA GLN A 74 5.32 -10.42 1.22
C GLN A 74 5.61 -9.98 2.66
N LEU A 75 5.14 -8.79 3.06
CA LEU A 75 5.24 -8.31 4.44
C LEU A 75 4.42 -9.17 5.40
N LYS A 76 3.18 -9.50 5.03
CA LYS A 76 2.33 -10.40 5.82
C LYS A 76 2.98 -11.77 5.97
N ASP A 77 3.47 -12.36 4.88
CA ASP A 77 4.16 -13.65 4.90
C ASP A 77 5.41 -13.59 5.80
N SER A 78 6.18 -12.50 5.73
CA SER A 78 7.38 -12.29 6.56
C SER A 78 7.06 -12.17 8.05
N LEU A 79 5.95 -11.50 8.40
CA LEU A 79 5.47 -11.39 9.78
C LEU A 79 4.91 -12.73 10.30
N LEU A 80 4.18 -13.48 9.48
CA LEU A 80 3.65 -14.81 9.85
C LEU A 80 4.77 -15.84 10.06
N ALA A 81 5.92 -15.68 9.40
CA ALA A 81 7.08 -16.54 9.60
C ALA A 81 7.83 -16.29 10.92
N GLN A 82 7.51 -15.22 11.65
CA GLN A 82 8.13 -14.93 12.95
C GLN A 82 7.50 -15.76 14.06
N SER A 83 8.30 -16.14 15.06
CA SER A 83 7.79 -16.78 16.29
C SER A 83 7.02 -15.83 17.20
N ARG A 84 7.14 -14.52 16.98
CA ARG A 84 6.51 -13.45 17.76
C ARG A 84 5.34 -12.85 16.98
N ALA A 85 4.33 -12.36 17.70
CA ALA A 85 3.21 -11.66 17.07
C ALA A 85 3.69 -10.38 16.35
N GLY A 86 3.11 -10.12 15.19
CA GLY A 86 3.41 -8.99 14.32
C GLY A 86 2.20 -8.10 14.05
N LEU A 87 2.48 -6.84 13.72
CA LEU A 87 1.52 -5.80 13.41
C LEU A 87 1.97 -5.10 12.12
N LEU A 88 1.06 -4.90 11.18
CA LEU A 88 1.28 -4.17 9.93
C LEU A 88 0.26 -3.04 9.84
N CYS A 89 0.74 -1.80 9.79
CA CYS A 89 -0.05 -0.64 9.44
C CYS A 89 0.29 -0.22 8.02
N TRP A 90 -0.71 -0.10 7.16
CA TRP A 90 -0.56 0.42 5.81
C TRP A 90 -1.57 1.53 5.60
N TYR A 91 -1.16 2.64 4.99
CA TYR A 91 -2.05 3.74 4.66
C TYR A 91 -1.53 4.48 3.43
N GLY A 92 -2.44 4.95 2.58
CA GLY A 92 -2.11 5.94 1.55
C GLY A 92 -1.99 7.33 2.15
N ASP A 93 -1.00 8.10 1.72
CA ASP A 93 -0.77 9.48 2.15
C ASP A 93 -1.66 10.48 1.40
N HIS A 94 -1.87 10.27 0.09
CA HIS A 94 -2.80 11.05 -0.72
C HIS A 94 -3.30 10.27 -1.94
N VAL A 95 -4.33 10.79 -2.61
CA VAL A 95 -4.80 10.33 -3.93
C VAL A 95 -3.75 10.62 -5.01
N PRO A 96 -3.59 9.79 -6.05
CA PRO A 96 -2.53 9.96 -7.04
C PRO A 96 -2.69 11.24 -7.88
N ILE A 97 -1.64 11.65 -8.58
CA ILE A 97 -1.70 12.80 -9.49
C ILE A 97 -1.98 12.28 -10.91
N MET A 98 -3.24 12.33 -11.35
CA MET A 98 -3.68 11.88 -12.67
C MET A 98 -4.59 12.92 -13.36
N GLU A 99 -4.04 14.08 -13.69
CA GLU A 99 -4.79 15.27 -14.15
C GLU A 99 -5.79 14.96 -15.28
N LYS A 100 -5.35 14.29 -16.36
CA LYS A 100 -6.21 13.98 -17.51
C LYS A 100 -7.35 13.03 -17.16
N VAL A 101 -7.08 12.06 -16.28
CA VAL A 101 -8.10 11.13 -15.77
C VAL A 101 -9.16 11.90 -14.98
N TYR A 102 -8.73 12.84 -14.13
CA TYR A 102 -9.64 13.64 -13.31
C TYR A 102 -10.44 14.66 -14.13
N GLN A 103 -9.84 15.27 -15.17
CA GLN A 103 -10.59 16.10 -16.11
C GLN A 103 -11.72 15.33 -16.80
N ARG A 104 -11.56 14.02 -16.98
CA ARG A 104 -12.54 13.16 -17.64
C ARG A 104 -13.61 12.61 -16.70
N PHE A 105 -13.22 12.15 -15.51
CA PHE A 105 -14.10 11.40 -14.59
C PHE A 105 -14.46 12.17 -13.30
N GLY A 106 -13.85 13.34 -13.08
CA GLY A 106 -13.94 14.09 -11.82
C GLY A 106 -12.78 13.80 -10.88
N GLU A 107 -12.56 14.73 -9.94
CA GLU A 107 -11.57 14.56 -8.87
C GLU A 107 -12.09 13.57 -7.80
N PRO A 108 -11.20 12.78 -7.18
CA PRO A 108 -11.56 11.94 -6.03
C PRO A 108 -11.86 12.81 -4.81
N ASP A 109 -12.55 12.24 -3.81
CA ASP A 109 -12.93 12.92 -2.56
C ASP A 109 -11.74 13.19 -1.60
N GLY A 110 -10.53 12.77 -1.97
CA GLY A 110 -9.30 12.92 -1.20
C GLY A 110 -9.12 11.88 -0.10
N LEU A 111 -10.05 10.93 0.08
CA LEU A 111 -9.89 9.82 1.01
C LEU A 111 -8.89 8.80 0.46
N THR A 112 -8.09 8.23 1.35
CA THR A 112 -7.17 7.13 1.05
C THR A 112 -7.50 5.90 1.89
N GLU A 113 -7.16 4.74 1.35
CA GLU A 113 -7.35 3.48 2.03
C GLU A 113 -6.25 3.23 3.07
N TYR A 114 -6.61 2.54 4.14
CA TYR A 114 -5.67 2.07 5.14
C TYR A 114 -6.12 0.72 5.72
N PHE A 115 -5.20 0.00 6.34
CA PHE A 115 -5.54 -1.08 7.24
C PHE A 115 -4.52 -1.21 8.37
N ILE A 116 -4.99 -1.76 9.49
CA ILE A 116 -4.13 -2.35 10.50
C ILE A 116 -4.40 -3.85 10.50
N TRP A 117 -3.38 -4.62 10.22
CA TRP A 117 -3.41 -6.07 10.22
C TRP A 117 -2.51 -6.62 11.31
N ARG A 118 -2.92 -7.72 11.92
CA ARG A 118 -2.20 -8.40 13.00
C ARG A 118 -2.07 -9.88 12.68
N THR A 119 -0.96 -10.47 13.10
CA THR A 119 -0.76 -11.93 12.97
C THR A 119 -1.73 -12.72 13.85
N ASP A 120 -2.17 -12.15 14.97
CA ASP A 120 -3.23 -12.74 15.78
C ASP A 120 -4.61 -12.35 15.24
N SER A 121 -5.49 -13.34 15.16
CA SER A 121 -6.81 -13.21 14.54
C SER A 121 -7.61 -12.08 15.20
N SER A 122 -8.11 -11.16 14.38
CA SER A 122 -9.04 -10.12 14.79
C SER A 122 -10.19 -10.02 13.80
N GLN A 123 -11.36 -9.65 14.31
CA GLN A 123 -12.52 -9.37 13.46
C GLN A 123 -12.28 -8.05 12.72
N PRO A 124 -12.51 -8.00 11.39
CA PRO A 124 -12.36 -6.77 10.64
C PRO A 124 -13.35 -5.73 11.15
N LYS A 125 -12.88 -4.49 11.29
CA LYS A 125 -13.71 -3.34 11.62
C LYS A 125 -13.40 -2.22 10.64
N GLN A 126 -14.43 -1.75 9.95
CA GLN A 126 -14.34 -0.64 9.01
C GLN A 126 -14.74 0.66 9.72
N GLU A 127 -13.85 1.65 9.67
CA GLU A 127 -14.04 2.97 10.26
C GLU A 127 -13.34 4.00 9.37
N THR A 128 -13.86 5.23 9.29
CA THR A 128 -13.13 6.36 8.70
C THR A 128 -12.35 7.05 9.80
N LEU A 129 -11.02 7.10 9.67
CA LEU A 129 -10.13 7.67 10.68
C LEU A 129 -9.20 8.72 10.07
N SER A 130 -8.92 9.76 10.85
CA SER A 130 -7.77 10.64 10.61
C SER A 130 -6.46 9.91 10.93
N ILE A 131 -5.35 10.37 10.34
CA ILE A 131 -4.03 9.75 10.53
C ILE A 131 -3.58 9.72 12.00
N ASN A 132 -3.91 10.76 12.78
CA ASN A 132 -3.61 10.80 14.21
C ASN A 132 -4.43 9.77 15.01
N GLN A 133 -5.67 9.50 14.62
CA GLN A 133 -6.46 8.43 15.24
C GLN A 133 -5.91 7.05 14.86
N LEU A 134 -5.43 6.89 13.63
CA LEU A 134 -4.79 5.65 13.17
C LEU A 134 -3.56 5.30 14.01
N ALA A 135 -2.71 6.29 14.28
CA ALA A 135 -1.53 6.11 15.14
C ALA A 135 -1.91 5.66 16.56
N VAL A 136 -2.94 6.27 17.17
CA VAL A 136 -3.43 5.87 18.49
C VAL A 136 -3.95 4.42 18.47
N LYS A 137 -4.69 4.01 17.43
CA LYS A 137 -5.15 2.61 17.30
C LYS A 137 -3.98 1.63 17.17
N LEU A 138 -2.95 1.99 16.41
CA LEU A 138 -1.76 1.16 16.25
C LEU A 138 -1.06 0.92 17.59
N LEU A 139 -0.84 1.98 18.37
CA LEU A 139 -0.20 1.89 19.69
C LEU A 139 -1.02 1.08 20.70
N ASN A 140 -2.35 1.22 20.70
CA ASN A 140 -3.23 0.38 21.51
C ASN A 140 -3.09 -1.11 21.14
N PHE A 141 -3.04 -1.44 19.84
CA PHE A 141 -2.82 -2.83 19.41
C PHE A 141 -1.43 -3.36 19.79
N ALA A 142 -0.42 -2.49 19.80
CA ALA A 142 0.92 -2.81 20.27
C ALA A 142 1.04 -2.86 21.80
N LYS A 143 -0.04 -2.54 22.55
CA LYS A 143 -0.06 -2.46 24.03
C LYS A 143 0.95 -1.46 24.60
N LEU A 144 1.11 -0.33 23.91
CA LEU A 144 2.03 0.76 24.30
C LEU A 144 1.31 1.98 24.89
N LEU A 145 -0.03 1.94 24.94
CA LEU A 145 -0.92 2.93 25.56
C LEU A 145 -1.95 2.22 26.43
#